data_AF-A0A9D5IKH3-F1
#
_entry.id   AF-A0A9D5IKH3-F1
#
_cell.length_a   1.000
_cell.length_b   1.000
_cell.length_c   1.000
_cell.angle_alpha   90.00
_cell.angle_beta   90.00
_cell.angle_gamma   90.00
#
_symmetry.space_group_name_H-M   'P 1'
#
loop_
_entity.id
_entity.type
_entity.pdbx_description
1 polymer ?
#
loop_
_entity_poly.entity_id
_entity_poly.type
_entity_poly.pdbx_seq_one_letter_code
_entity_poly.pdbx_strand_id
1 'polypeptide(L)'
;MSKTIDKLPAADWLPFFVKADILAKALTGAHSMKAKTIKIGQFLSPNVNRTVPIQVRGRSGHATLRVKLGKAKSKLYFFEVTWDSPETTEKKPKKASAVKGPTVAKAPPSKAASTKPQTSTKPAAKGLKPGNDEVWE
;
A
#
# COMPACT_ATOMS: atom_id res chain seq x y z
N MET A 1 -12.45 -15.98 -25.57
CA MET A 1 -11.45 -16.33 -24.54
C MET A 1 -11.34 -15.18 -23.55
N SER A 2 -12.11 -15.22 -22.47
CA SER A 2 -12.05 -14.20 -21.43
C SER A 2 -10.72 -14.34 -20.70
N LYS A 3 -9.80 -13.38 -20.88
CA LYS A 3 -8.59 -13.31 -20.04
C LYS A 3 -9.07 -13.22 -18.59
N THR A 4 -8.90 -14.29 -17.83
CA THR A 4 -9.00 -14.26 -16.38
C THR A 4 -8.12 -13.10 -15.92
N ILE A 5 -8.72 -12.10 -15.28
CA ILE A 5 -7.97 -11.02 -14.65
C ILE A 5 -7.26 -11.70 -13.48
N ASP A 6 -6.03 -12.14 -13.72
CA ASP A 6 -5.24 -12.89 -12.75
C ASP A 6 -5.07 -12.01 -11.51
N LYS A 7 -5.54 -12.53 -10.38
CA LYS A 7 -5.48 -11.83 -9.09
C LYS A 7 -4.06 -12.01 -8.57
N LEU A 8 -3.32 -10.91 -8.50
CA LEU A 8 -1.88 -10.96 -8.26
C LEU A 8 -1.56 -10.76 -6.78
N PRO A 9 -0.70 -11.59 -6.18
CA PRO A 9 -0.11 -11.30 -4.87
C PRO A 9 0.81 -10.07 -4.99
N ALA A 10 1.05 -9.39 -3.87
CA ALA A 10 1.85 -8.15 -3.86
C ALA A 10 3.26 -8.29 -4.47
N ALA A 11 3.85 -9.50 -4.49
CA ALA A 11 5.14 -9.74 -5.11
C ALA A 11 5.11 -9.55 -6.63
N ASP A 12 4.05 -10.02 -7.27
CA ASP A 12 3.89 -9.99 -8.73
C ASP A 12 3.51 -8.59 -9.24
N TRP A 13 3.20 -7.67 -8.32
CA TRP A 13 2.99 -6.24 -8.63
C TRP A 13 4.30 -5.49 -8.86
N LEU A 14 5.43 -6.00 -8.36
CA LEU A 14 6.74 -5.34 -8.44
C LEU A 14 7.13 -4.90 -9.86
N PRO A 15 7.05 -5.72 -10.92
CA PRO A 15 7.43 -5.29 -12.28
C PRO A 15 6.58 -4.11 -12.78
N PHE A 16 5.31 -4.03 -12.38
CA PHE A 16 4.45 -2.90 -12.76
C PHE A 16 4.84 -1.62 -12.03
N PHE A 17 5.19 -1.70 -10.75
CA PHE A 17 5.66 -0.56 -9.97
C PHE A 17 7.00 -0.03 -10.50
N VAL A 18 7.91 -0.93 -10.88
CA VAL A 18 9.19 -0.56 -11.50
C VAL A 18 8.96 0.09 -12.86
N LYS A 19 8.12 -0.51 -13.72
CA LYS A 19 7.84 0.03 -15.06
C LYS A 19 7.12 1.38 -15.04
N ALA A 20 6.23 1.58 -14.06
CA ALA A 20 5.47 2.82 -13.90
C ALA A 20 6.23 3.88 -13.07
N ASP A 21 7.45 3.58 -12.63
CA ASP A 21 8.26 4.42 -11.74
C ASP A 21 7.53 4.84 -10.43
N ILE A 22 6.65 3.99 -9.95
CA ILE A 22 5.87 4.22 -8.73
C ILE A 22 6.69 3.76 -7.53
N LEU A 23 6.79 4.61 -6.50
CA LEU A 23 7.56 4.35 -5.28
C LEU A 23 9.06 4.10 -5.54
N ALA A 24 9.63 4.62 -6.62
CA ALA A 24 11.03 4.42 -6.99
C ALA A 24 11.99 4.60 -5.81
N LYS A 25 11.89 5.72 -5.09
CA LYS A 25 12.71 6.02 -3.90
C LYS A 25 12.54 5.01 -2.76
N ALA A 26 11.33 4.50 -2.54
CA ALA A 26 11.05 3.54 -1.47
C ALA A 26 11.46 2.11 -1.85
N LEU A 27 11.40 1.77 -3.14
CA LEU A 27 11.81 0.47 -3.67
C LEU A 27 13.33 0.37 -3.83
N THR A 28 14.02 1.45 -4.18
CA THR A 28 15.50 1.47 -4.24
C THR A 28 16.14 1.36 -2.87
N GLY A 29 15.54 1.98 -1.84
CA GLY A 29 16.00 1.84 -0.45
C GLY A 29 15.72 0.45 0.18
N ALA A 30 14.93 -0.40 -0.49
CA ALA A 30 14.65 -1.75 -0.01
C ALA A 30 15.58 -2.77 -0.68
N HIS A 31 16.56 -3.29 0.07
CA HIS A 31 17.57 -4.20 -0.46
C HIS A 31 17.06 -5.63 -0.76
N SER A 32 15.97 -6.06 -0.12
CA SER A 32 15.40 -7.41 -0.31
C SER A 32 14.10 -7.39 -1.11
N MET A 33 13.89 -8.41 -1.95
CA MET A 33 12.60 -8.62 -2.63
C MET A 33 11.43 -8.68 -1.65
N LYS A 34 11.61 -9.32 -0.50
CA LYS A 34 10.58 -9.40 0.54
C LYS A 34 10.21 -8.01 1.08
N ALA A 35 11.21 -7.16 1.30
CA ALA A 35 11.00 -5.79 1.75
C ALA A 35 10.27 -4.95 0.69
N LYS A 36 10.60 -5.10 -0.59
CA LYS A 36 9.89 -4.46 -1.71
C LYS A 36 8.42 -4.89 -1.75
N THR A 37 8.15 -6.19 -1.65
CA THR A 37 6.78 -6.73 -1.59
C THR A 37 5.96 -6.17 -0.42
N ILE A 38 6.58 -6.05 0.77
CA ILE A 38 5.91 -5.45 1.93
C ILE A 38 5.57 -3.99 1.67
N LYS A 39 6.49 -3.20 1.09
CA LYS A 39 6.25 -1.79 0.74
C LYS A 39 5.11 -1.64 -0.27
N ILE A 40 5.05 -2.51 -1.28
CA ILE A 40 3.95 -2.54 -2.24
C ILE A 40 2.63 -2.86 -1.53
N GLY A 41 2.60 -3.88 -0.68
CA GLY A 41 1.42 -4.23 0.12
C GLY A 41 0.96 -3.09 1.03
N GLN A 42 1.88 -2.38 1.69
CA GLN A 42 1.60 -1.19 2.50
C GLN A 42 1.03 -0.04 1.66
N PHE A 43 1.44 0.10 0.41
CA PHE A 43 0.91 1.11 -0.51
C PHE A 43 -0.47 0.74 -1.06
N LEU A 44 -0.68 -0.52 -1.45
CA LEU A 44 -1.93 -0.98 -2.03
C LEU A 44 -3.05 -1.07 -0.98
N SER A 45 -2.75 -1.53 0.23
CA SER A 45 -3.75 -1.76 1.28
C SER A 45 -4.66 -0.56 1.59
N PRO A 46 -4.16 0.67 1.79
CA PRO A 46 -5.02 1.84 2.03
C PRO A 46 -5.76 2.32 0.77
N ASN A 47 -5.33 1.91 -0.43
CA ASN A 47 -5.98 2.29 -1.69
C ASN A 47 -7.02 1.26 -2.15
N VAL A 48 -7.26 0.20 -1.38
CA VAL A 48 -8.33 -0.77 -1.67
C VAL A 48 -9.69 -0.07 -1.57
N ASN A 49 -10.61 -0.42 -2.48
CA ASN A 49 -11.93 0.18 -2.69
C ASN A 49 -11.91 1.65 -3.12
N ARG A 50 -10.74 2.19 -3.45
CA ARG A 50 -10.65 3.51 -4.07
C ARG A 50 -10.90 3.38 -5.57
N THR A 51 -11.85 4.17 -6.06
CA THR A 51 -12.11 4.32 -7.49
C THR A 51 -11.31 5.49 -8.04
N VAL A 52 -10.64 5.26 -9.17
CA VAL A 52 -9.87 6.28 -9.90
C VAL A 52 -10.32 6.32 -11.36
N PRO A 53 -10.48 7.50 -11.95
CA PRO A 53 -10.74 7.61 -13.39
C PRO A 53 -9.52 7.14 -14.17
N ILE A 54 -9.75 6.41 -15.25
CA ILE A 54 -8.70 5.91 -16.14
C ILE A 54 -9.06 6.22 -17.59
N GLN A 55 -8.03 6.35 -18.43
CA GLN A 55 -8.17 6.44 -19.86
C GLN A 55 -7.22 5.45 -20.52
N VAL A 56 -7.75 4.54 -21.34
CA VAL A 56 -6.97 3.50 -22.01
C VAL A 56 -7.38 3.44 -23.47
N ARG A 57 -6.42 3.70 -24.37
CA ARG A 57 -6.62 3.64 -25.83
C ARG A 57 -7.85 4.43 -26.31
N GLY A 58 -8.02 5.63 -25.76
CA GLY A 58 -9.14 6.53 -26.12
C GLY A 58 -10.48 6.20 -25.46
N ARG A 59 -10.57 5.17 -24.61
CA ARG A 59 -11.76 4.90 -23.79
C ARG A 59 -11.56 5.42 -22.38
N SER A 60 -12.56 6.13 -21.86
CA SER A 60 -12.62 6.56 -20.46
C SER A 60 -13.36 5.53 -19.62
N GLY A 61 -13.00 5.44 -18.36
CA GLY A 61 -13.66 4.57 -17.40
C GLY A 61 -13.15 4.79 -16.00
N HIS A 62 -13.49 3.85 -15.13
CA HIS A 62 -13.17 3.87 -13.71
C HIS A 62 -12.51 2.55 -13.33
N ALA A 63 -11.35 2.63 -12.66
CA ALA A 63 -10.70 1.48 -12.04
C ALA A 63 -10.88 1.52 -10.53
N THR A 64 -11.29 0.40 -9.95
CA THR A 64 -11.36 0.23 -8.49
C THR A 64 -10.39 -0.86 -8.08
N LEU A 65 -9.48 -0.55 -7.16
CA LEU A 65 -8.58 -1.57 -6.60
C LEU A 65 -9.37 -2.45 -5.63
N ARG A 66 -9.39 -3.76 -5.87
CA ARG A 66 -10.05 -4.74 -5.01
C ARG A 66 -9.03 -5.69 -4.41
N VAL A 67 -9.41 -6.31 -3.30
CA VAL A 67 -8.65 -7.36 -2.65
C VAL A 67 -9.50 -8.61 -2.51
N LYS A 68 -8.90 -9.78 -2.77
CA LYS A 68 -9.48 -11.08 -2.47
C LYS A 68 -8.50 -11.86 -1.59
N LEU A 69 -9.03 -12.58 -0.60
CA LEU A 69 -8.24 -13.52 0.17
C LEU A 69 -8.00 -14.79 -0.66
N GLY A 70 -6.73 -15.13 -0.84
CA GLY A 70 -6.26 -16.33 -1.53
C GLY A 70 -5.96 -17.49 -0.57
N LYS A 71 -5.27 -18.51 -1.09
CA LYS A 71 -4.79 -19.65 -0.29
C LYS A 71 -3.84 -19.16 0.80
N ALA A 72 -3.86 -19.82 1.97
CA ALA A 72 -3.05 -19.47 3.13
C ALA A 72 -3.21 -18.00 3.62
N LYS A 73 -4.42 -17.42 3.49
CA LYS A 73 -4.73 -16.05 3.91
C LYS A 73 -3.90 -14.97 3.20
N SER A 74 -3.31 -15.29 2.04
CA SER A 74 -2.62 -14.30 1.21
C SER A 74 -3.60 -13.28 0.64
N LYS A 75 -3.19 -12.02 0.54
CA LYS A 75 -3.99 -10.96 -0.11
C LYS A 75 -3.63 -10.89 -1.59
N LEU A 76 -4.63 -11.07 -2.45
CA LEU A 76 -4.51 -10.94 -3.89
C LEU A 76 -5.21 -9.64 -4.32
N TYR A 77 -4.48 -8.78 -5.01
CA TYR A 77 -4.96 -7.48 -5.46
C TYR A 77 -5.29 -7.54 -6.95
N PHE A 78 -6.35 -6.86 -7.37
CA PHE A 78 -6.75 -6.76 -8.77
C PHE A 78 -7.54 -5.47 -9.00
N PHE A 79 -7.52 -4.95 -10.23
CA PHE A 79 -8.37 -3.82 -10.63
C PHE A 79 -9.67 -4.34 -11.23
N GLU A 80 -10.78 -3.85 -10.70
CA GLU A 80 -12.10 -3.94 -11.31
C GLU A 80 -12.29 -2.69 -12.18
N VAL A 81 -12.44 -2.89 -13.49
CA VAL A 81 -12.52 -1.78 -14.45
C VAL A 81 -13.91 -1.72 -15.05
N THR A 82 -14.55 -0.56 -14.92
CA THR A 82 -15.83 -0.23 -15.55
C THR A 82 -15.57 0.82 -16.61
N TRP A 83 -15.92 0.54 -17.87
CA TRP A 83 -15.78 1.51 -18.96
C TRP A 83 -17.04 2.35 -19.07
N ASP A 84 -16.89 3.64 -19.31
CA ASP A 84 -18.02 4.49 -19.62
C ASP A 84 -18.48 4.14 -21.05
N SER A 85 -19.76 3.82 -21.22
CA SER A 85 -20.33 3.58 -22.55
C SER A 85 -20.25 4.90 -23.34
N PRO A 86 -19.84 4.89 -24.62
CA PRO A 86 -19.81 6.08 -25.46
C PRO A 86 -21.22 6.53 -25.88
N GLU A 87 -22.21 6.45 -24.99
CA GLU A 87 -23.51 7.06 -25.22
C GLU A 87 -23.34 8.56 -25.05
N THR A 88 -23.18 9.19 -26.21
CA THR A 88 -23.66 10.52 -26.59
C THR A 88 -23.65 11.54 -25.45
N THR A 89 -22.69 12.45 -25.55
CA THR A 89 -22.62 13.73 -24.85
C THR A 89 -23.94 14.52 -24.95
N GLU A 90 -24.97 14.16 -24.20
CA GLU A 90 -26.05 15.09 -23.88
C GLU A 90 -25.57 15.92 -22.71
N LYS A 91 -24.85 17.00 -23.06
CA LYS A 91 -24.41 18.05 -22.14
C LYS A 91 -25.64 18.58 -21.40
N LYS A 92 -25.94 18.06 -20.22
CA LYS A 92 -26.80 18.76 -19.27
C LYS A 92 -25.93 19.80 -18.56
N PRO A 93 -26.14 21.11 -18.75
CA PRO A 93 -25.35 22.13 -18.06
C PRO A 93 -25.72 22.07 -16.58
N LYS A 94 -24.90 21.39 -15.76
CA LYS A 94 -25.07 21.41 -14.32
C LYS A 94 -24.58 22.78 -13.83
N LYS A 95 -25.55 23.65 -13.56
CA LYS A 95 -25.45 24.93 -12.85
C LYS A 95 -24.22 24.96 -11.93
N ALA A 96 -23.42 26.01 -12.11
CA ALA A 96 -22.42 26.44 -11.16
C ALA A 96 -23.06 26.58 -9.76
N SER A 97 -22.88 25.57 -8.91
CA SER A 97 -23.03 25.74 -7.47
C SER A 97 -21.71 26.32 -6.96
N ALA A 98 -21.84 27.56 -6.50
CA ALA A 98 -20.77 28.42 -6.05
C ALA A 98 -19.78 27.72 -5.11
N VAL A 99 -18.51 28.02 -5.38
CA VAL A 99 -17.37 27.89 -4.49
C VAL A 99 -17.71 28.53 -3.14
N LYS A 100 -17.80 27.71 -2.08
CA LYS A 100 -17.53 28.16 -0.70
C LYS A 100 -16.28 27.44 -0.21
N GLY A 101 -15.18 28.21 -0.26
CA GLY A 101 -13.95 28.18 0.53
C GLY A 101 -13.35 26.84 1.01
N PRO A 102 -12.02 26.66 0.89
CA PRO A 102 -11.32 25.64 1.66
C PRO A 102 -11.31 26.05 3.14
N THR A 103 -12.14 25.40 3.97
CA THR A 103 -11.96 25.42 5.41
C THR A 103 -10.73 24.58 5.73
N VAL A 104 -9.64 25.26 6.05
CA VAL A 104 -8.38 24.67 6.51
C VAL A 104 -8.67 23.80 7.72
N ALA A 105 -8.65 22.48 7.54
CA ALA A 105 -8.66 21.52 8.63
C ALA A 105 -7.34 21.65 9.38
N LYS A 106 -7.39 22.41 10.47
CA LYS A 106 -6.36 22.57 11.49
C LYS A 106 -5.88 21.17 11.93
N ALA A 107 -4.64 20.84 11.61
CA ALA A 107 -3.96 19.67 12.13
C ALA A 107 -4.03 19.65 13.68
N PRO A 108 -4.32 18.51 14.31
CA PRO A 108 -4.16 18.41 15.75
C PRO A 108 -2.66 18.57 16.09
N PRO A 109 -2.30 19.39 17.10
CA PRO A 109 -0.92 19.58 17.49
C PRO A 109 -0.33 18.27 18.03
N SER A 110 0.80 17.90 17.43
CA SER A 110 1.79 16.99 17.98
C SER A 110 2.17 17.45 19.39
N LYS A 111 1.76 16.71 20.41
CA LYS A 111 2.28 16.85 21.77
C LYS A 111 3.56 16.03 21.86
N ALA A 112 4.67 16.74 21.68
CA ALA A 112 5.96 16.31 22.19
C ALA A 112 5.98 16.41 23.73
N ALA A 113 6.92 15.67 24.33
CA ALA A 113 7.34 15.62 25.73
C ALA A 113 6.55 14.66 26.65
N SER A 114 7.17 13.53 26.99
CA SER A 114 7.99 13.47 28.20
C SER A 114 8.65 12.10 28.36
N THR A 115 9.98 12.13 28.34
CA THR A 115 10.89 11.21 29.02
C THR A 115 10.36 10.77 30.38
N LYS A 116 10.28 9.45 30.62
CA LYS A 116 10.40 8.88 31.96
C LYS A 116 11.54 7.84 31.97
N PRO A 117 12.43 7.90 32.98
CA PRO A 117 13.58 7.01 33.11
C PRO A 117 13.19 5.61 33.61
N GLN A 118 14.05 4.65 33.25
CA GLN A 118 14.29 3.33 33.84
C GLN A 118 13.58 3.02 35.16
N THR A 119 12.87 1.88 35.18
CA THR A 119 12.84 0.99 36.34
C THR A 119 13.27 -0.40 35.93
N SER A 120 14.48 -0.75 36.38
CA SER A 120 15.05 -2.09 36.42
C SER A 120 14.22 -3.01 37.29
N THR A 121 13.66 -4.08 36.72
CA THR A 121 13.23 -5.26 37.48
C THR A 121 13.95 -6.49 36.96
N LYS A 122 15.05 -6.77 37.66
CA LYS A 122 15.68 -8.07 37.93
C LYS A 122 14.69 -9.24 37.87
N PRO A 123 15.01 -10.31 37.11
CA PRO A 123 14.74 -11.68 37.55
C PRO A 123 16.03 -12.30 38.08
N ALA A 124 15.96 -12.78 39.31
CA ALA A 124 17.02 -13.53 39.95
C ALA A 124 17.21 -14.91 39.28
N ALA A 125 18.48 -15.22 39.02
CA ALA A 125 19.14 -16.52 39.13
C ALA A 125 18.34 -17.81 38.90
N LYS A 126 18.74 -18.57 37.87
CA LYS A 126 19.09 -20.00 38.02
C LYS A 126 19.82 -20.52 36.78
N GLY A 127 20.96 -21.18 37.00
CA GLY A 127 21.45 -22.23 36.10
C GLY A 127 22.85 -22.01 35.53
N LEU A 128 23.86 -22.48 36.27
CA LEU A 128 25.20 -22.81 35.78
C LEU A 128 25.16 -23.64 34.50
N LYS A 129 26.06 -23.38 33.55
CA LYS A 129 27.07 -24.35 33.05
C LYS A 129 28.32 -23.61 32.51
N PRO A 130 29.54 -24.00 32.92
CA PRO A 130 30.79 -23.47 32.38
C PRO A 130 31.31 -24.30 31.19
N GLY A 131 32.12 -23.65 30.34
CA GLY A 131 33.14 -24.30 29.50
C GLY A 131 32.77 -24.50 28.02
N ASN A 132 33.40 -23.74 27.13
CA ASN A 132 34.47 -24.30 26.31
C ASN A 132 35.32 -23.18 25.70
N ASP A 133 36.62 -23.26 25.97
CA ASP A 133 37.70 -22.45 25.40
C ASP A 133 38.07 -23.12 24.07
N GLU A 134 37.92 -22.43 22.94
CA GLU A 134 38.45 -22.90 21.65
C GLU A 134 39.28 -21.79 21.02
N VAL A 135 40.56 -21.86 21.37
CA VAL A 135 41.71 -21.26 20.70
C VAL A 135 41.66 -21.62 19.21
N TRP A 136 41.75 -20.60 18.36
CA TRP A 136 42.09 -20.77 16.95
C TRP A 136 43.49 -20.18 16.76
N GLU A 137 44.50 -21.05 16.67
CA GLU A 137 45.75 -20.76 15.96
C GLU A 137 45.57 -20.99 14.46
#